data_AF-A0A968RR88-F1
#
_entry.id   AF-A0A968RR88-F1
#
_cell.length_a   1.000
_cell.length_b   1.000
_cell.length_c   1.000
_cell.angle_alpha   90.00
_cell.angle_beta   90.00
_cell.angle_gamma   90.00
#
_symmetry.space_group_name_H-M   'P 1'
#
loop_
_entity.id
_entity.type
_entity.pdbx_description
1 polymer ?
#
loop_
_entity_poly.entity_id
_entity_poly.type
_entity_poly.pdbx_seq_one_letter_code
_entity_poly.pdbx_strand_id
1 'polypeptide(L)'
;MTGLVSNGSPVNVTANFSAQTNCTFTANALFTAPQSCQASSPCTTYNNNTAVPIGAGPANTITSTINVPAGTGTISDVNITLVGTHTYVSDLVFTLQSPSGTIVTLIANQCTSEDNFNIKLDDQAANALACPISAGNTQRPQNPLSVFNGQNPAGNWILTIADQATDDGGQLSNWALEVCRQTTGCSITNITAGTQTACVPASNTYTQQVTVTFSNPPASGNLVVNGQSFTIGTSPRTVTLTGLTSNGLPVNTTASFSALTTCSFTRTALFTAPQSCQSSTCTNYNNTTVVPISSGPPNAITSTINVPQGGTITDVNLTVVGTHTYVGDLSFSLRSPAGTTVNFIISQCTSADNFNIKLDDQAANPLACPINAGNTQRPQNPFSVFNNQNAAGDWVLTISDDADQDGGQLTNWTLEICRAASSCNITAITGGTQTACNPATNTYTKQVTVTYTGAPVTGTLVVNGQNFAIGTSPQTVTLTGLPSNGNPIDVVASFLHCRIVLSSAIIYSQRQLLVKELLVSLTIAPPLFQSLLARQAPSTPPSTFQQEEQSLM
;
A
#
# COMPACT_ATOMS: atom_id res chain seq x y z
N MET A 1 42.42 -2.11 -16.25
CA MET A 1 42.49 -3.59 -16.35
C MET A 1 41.12 -4.07 -16.78
N THR A 2 41.01 -4.83 -17.86
CA THR A 2 39.78 -5.50 -18.30
C THR A 2 39.95 -7.01 -18.11
N GLY A 3 38.88 -7.75 -17.81
CA GLY A 3 38.93 -9.20 -17.63
C GLY A 3 39.43 -9.71 -16.26
N LEU A 4 39.34 -8.89 -15.20
CA LEU A 4 39.67 -9.33 -13.83
C LEU A 4 38.60 -10.29 -13.28
N VAL A 5 39.03 -11.37 -12.63
CA VAL A 5 38.14 -12.40 -12.05
C VAL A 5 37.55 -11.91 -10.73
N SER A 6 36.22 -11.98 -10.60
CA SER A 6 35.50 -11.64 -9.35
C SER A 6 35.32 -12.90 -8.49
N ASN A 7 36.25 -13.15 -7.57
CA ASN A 7 36.30 -14.37 -6.75
C ASN A 7 36.44 -14.08 -5.23
N GLY A 8 36.35 -12.82 -4.80
CA GLY A 8 36.53 -12.47 -3.39
C GLY A 8 37.97 -12.52 -2.88
N SER A 9 38.97 -12.80 -3.73
CA SER A 9 40.37 -12.89 -3.33
C SER A 9 41.08 -11.54 -3.39
N PRO A 10 42.10 -11.30 -2.55
CA PRO A 10 42.97 -10.13 -2.66
C PRO A 10 43.69 -10.08 -4.02
N VAL A 11 43.72 -8.90 -4.63
CA VAL A 11 44.34 -8.66 -5.93
C VAL A 11 45.64 -7.88 -5.75
N ASN A 12 46.75 -8.46 -6.24
CA ASN A 12 48.04 -7.77 -6.33
C ASN A 12 48.09 -6.96 -7.62
N VAL A 13 48.56 -5.72 -7.55
CA VAL A 13 48.74 -4.86 -8.73
C VAL A 13 50.19 -4.50 -8.88
N THR A 14 50.76 -4.84 -10.03
CA THR A 14 52.13 -4.51 -10.40
C THR A 14 52.11 -3.42 -11.47
N ALA A 15 52.71 -2.27 -11.17
CA ALA A 15 52.93 -1.18 -12.11
C ALA A 15 54.37 -1.20 -12.61
N ASN A 16 54.54 -1.18 -13.94
CA ASN A 16 55.84 -1.20 -14.60
C ASN A 16 55.95 -0.02 -15.58
N PHE A 17 57.11 0.63 -15.64
CA PHE A 17 57.38 1.62 -16.68
C PHE A 17 57.74 0.91 -17.98
N SER A 18 57.01 1.20 -19.07
CA SER A 18 57.18 0.52 -20.36
C SER A 18 58.58 0.65 -20.96
N ALA A 19 59.31 1.72 -20.63
CA ALA A 19 60.67 1.98 -21.09
C ALA A 19 61.78 1.46 -20.15
N GLN A 20 61.43 1.03 -18.93
CA GLN A 20 62.37 0.50 -17.92
C GLN A 20 61.69 -0.63 -17.14
N THR A 21 61.78 -1.84 -17.68
CA THR A 21 61.10 -3.03 -17.16
C THR A 21 61.60 -3.49 -15.79
N ASN A 22 62.72 -2.95 -15.31
CA ASN A 22 63.26 -3.17 -13.97
C ASN A 22 62.71 -2.18 -12.91
N CYS A 23 62.08 -1.09 -13.31
CA CYS A 23 61.35 -0.19 -12.41
C CYS A 23 59.92 -0.70 -12.26
N THR A 24 59.73 -1.62 -11.31
CA THR A 24 58.44 -2.23 -10.99
C THR A 24 58.06 -1.94 -9.55
N PHE A 25 56.79 -1.65 -9.31
CA PHE A 25 56.23 -1.55 -7.97
C PHE A 25 55.01 -2.46 -7.88
N THR A 26 55.02 -3.39 -6.92
CA THR A 26 53.88 -4.27 -6.66
C THR A 26 53.23 -3.90 -5.33
N ALA A 27 51.97 -3.47 -5.40
CA ALA A 27 51.12 -3.37 -4.24
C ALA A 27 50.42 -4.71 -4.01
N ASN A 28 50.80 -5.42 -2.95
CA ASN A 28 50.15 -6.66 -2.56
C ASN A 28 48.79 -6.34 -1.92
N ALA A 29 47.76 -7.10 -2.29
CA ALA A 29 46.39 -6.94 -1.80
C ALA A 29 45.83 -5.51 -1.91
N LEU A 30 46.15 -4.80 -3.00
CA LEU A 30 45.75 -3.39 -3.20
C LEU A 30 44.23 -3.21 -3.07
N PHE A 31 43.46 -4.20 -3.50
CA PHE A 31 42.03 -4.31 -3.26
C PHE A 31 41.61 -5.77 -3.20
N THR A 32 40.44 -6.05 -2.64
CA THR A 32 39.81 -7.38 -2.70
C THR A 32 38.87 -7.41 -3.89
N ALA A 33 38.99 -8.42 -4.75
CA ALA A 33 38.04 -8.60 -5.85
C ALA A 33 36.61 -8.71 -5.28
N PRO A 34 35.58 -8.15 -5.93
CA PRO A 34 34.21 -8.39 -5.53
C PRO A 34 33.94 -9.90 -5.42
N GLN A 35 33.13 -10.32 -4.46
CA GLN A 35 32.59 -11.68 -4.47
C GLN A 35 31.85 -11.92 -5.79
N SER A 36 31.87 -13.16 -6.29
CA SER A 36 31.30 -13.48 -7.60
C SER A 36 29.84 -13.04 -7.68
N CYS A 37 29.48 -12.33 -8.75
CA CYS A 37 28.09 -11.95 -9.03
C CYS A 37 27.21 -13.14 -9.45
N GLN A 38 27.80 -14.33 -9.62
CA GLN A 38 27.05 -15.56 -9.77
C GLN A 38 26.48 -15.92 -8.41
N ALA A 39 25.15 -16.03 -8.32
CA ALA A 39 24.52 -16.62 -7.16
C ALA A 39 25.22 -17.94 -6.85
N SER A 40 25.63 -18.16 -5.60
CA SER A 40 25.98 -19.49 -5.14
C SER A 40 24.85 -20.41 -5.58
N SER A 41 25.13 -21.42 -6.41
CA SER A 41 24.08 -22.37 -6.81
C SER A 41 23.91 -23.33 -5.63
N PRO A 42 22.89 -23.19 -4.77
CA PRO A 42 22.74 -24.11 -3.66
C PRO A 42 22.53 -25.51 -4.23
N CYS A 43 23.35 -26.44 -3.75
CA CYS A 43 23.21 -27.85 -4.06
C CYS A 43 22.40 -28.52 -2.95
N THR A 44 21.50 -29.43 -3.33
CA THR A 44 20.75 -30.26 -2.38
C THR A 44 20.87 -31.71 -2.80
N THR A 45 21.24 -32.56 -1.85
CA THR A 45 21.35 -34.01 -2.05
C THR A 45 20.05 -34.70 -1.61
N TYR A 46 19.50 -35.49 -2.52
CA TYR A 46 18.35 -36.35 -2.30
C TYR A 46 18.84 -37.79 -2.27
N ASN A 47 18.40 -38.58 -1.29
CA ASN A 47 18.87 -39.95 -1.10
C ASN A 47 17.71 -40.93 -1.31
N ASN A 48 17.98 -42.06 -1.96
CA ASN A 48 17.12 -43.22 -1.92
C ASN A 48 17.91 -44.41 -1.40
N ASN A 49 17.56 -44.83 -0.19
CA ASN A 49 18.21 -45.92 0.54
C ASN A 49 17.41 -47.23 0.44
N THR A 50 16.46 -47.31 -0.50
CA THR A 50 15.68 -48.52 -0.75
C THR A 50 16.50 -49.42 -1.65
N ALA A 51 16.92 -50.55 -1.11
CA ALA A 51 17.71 -51.51 -1.86
C ALA A 51 16.83 -52.23 -2.91
N VAL A 52 17.34 -52.37 -4.13
CA VAL A 52 16.61 -52.99 -5.26
C VAL A 52 17.45 -54.16 -5.80
N PRO A 53 16.96 -55.42 -5.66
CA PRO A 53 17.69 -56.59 -6.17
C PRO A 53 17.89 -56.53 -7.69
N ILE A 54 19.09 -56.82 -8.15
CA ILE A 54 19.42 -57.11 -9.55
C ILE A 54 19.41 -58.63 -9.64
N GLY A 55 18.34 -59.20 -10.19
CA GLY A 55 18.09 -60.64 -10.13
C GLY A 55 19.05 -61.43 -11.01
N ALA A 56 19.56 -62.54 -10.48
CA ALA A 56 20.27 -63.53 -11.28
C ALA A 56 19.31 -64.28 -12.20
N GLY A 57 19.72 -64.53 -13.44
CA GLY A 57 18.88 -65.13 -14.48
C GLY A 57 18.83 -64.26 -15.74
N PRO A 58 17.84 -64.41 -16.63
CA PRO A 58 17.81 -63.70 -17.91
C PRO A 58 17.88 -62.18 -17.72
N ALA A 59 18.60 -61.50 -18.63
CA ALA A 59 18.79 -60.06 -18.68
C ALA A 59 17.58 -59.29 -18.13
N ASN A 60 17.80 -58.55 -17.05
CA ASN A 60 16.76 -57.87 -16.30
C ASN A 60 17.07 -56.39 -16.14
N THR A 61 16.01 -55.59 -16.11
CA THR A 61 16.10 -54.14 -15.93
C THR A 61 15.37 -53.75 -14.66
N ILE A 62 16.07 -53.05 -13.77
CA ILE A 62 15.48 -52.46 -12.57
C ILE A 62 15.42 -50.94 -12.68
N THR A 63 14.48 -50.35 -11.95
CA THR A 63 14.38 -48.90 -11.82
C THR A 63 14.31 -48.50 -10.35
N SER A 64 14.84 -47.33 -10.04
CA SER A 64 14.74 -46.68 -8.73
C SER A 64 14.48 -45.19 -8.93
N THR A 65 13.62 -44.60 -8.10
CA THR A 65 13.16 -43.22 -8.29
C THR A 65 13.50 -42.35 -7.09
N ILE A 66 13.96 -41.13 -7.36
CA ILE A 66 14.04 -40.03 -6.38
C ILE A 66 13.04 -38.96 -6.82
N ASN A 67 12.17 -38.52 -5.91
CA ASN A 67 11.31 -37.37 -6.13
C ASN A 67 11.99 -36.10 -5.61
N VAL A 68 12.26 -35.16 -6.52
CA VAL A 68 12.75 -33.83 -6.18
C VAL A 68 11.56 -32.89 -5.99
N PRO A 69 11.37 -32.28 -4.81
CA PRO A 69 10.24 -31.39 -4.55
C PRO A 69 10.21 -30.17 -5.47
N ALA A 70 9.00 -29.64 -5.67
CA ALA A 70 8.79 -28.37 -6.36
C ALA A 70 9.57 -27.24 -5.70
N GLY A 71 10.21 -26.39 -6.50
CA GLY A 71 10.92 -25.20 -6.02
C GLY A 71 11.29 -24.28 -7.18
N THR A 72 12.00 -23.19 -6.87
CA THR A 72 12.44 -22.20 -7.85
C THR A 72 13.84 -22.52 -8.40
N GLY A 73 14.17 -21.91 -9.55
CA GLY A 73 15.45 -22.08 -10.24
C GLY A 73 15.47 -23.21 -11.26
N THR A 74 16.46 -23.16 -12.14
CA THR A 74 16.77 -24.23 -13.11
C THR A 74 18.02 -24.98 -12.66
N ILE A 75 18.20 -26.20 -13.16
CA ILE A 75 19.41 -26.99 -12.91
C ILE A 75 20.63 -26.22 -13.42
N SER A 76 21.65 -26.10 -12.56
CA SER A 76 22.97 -25.58 -12.92
C SER A 76 24.05 -26.66 -12.92
N ASP A 77 23.84 -27.72 -12.13
CA ASP A 77 24.73 -28.87 -12.02
C ASP A 77 23.98 -30.08 -11.42
N VAL A 78 24.40 -31.30 -11.78
CA VAL A 78 23.87 -32.56 -11.27
C VAL A 78 25.01 -33.53 -11.02
N ASN A 79 25.06 -34.10 -9.81
CA ASN A 79 25.97 -35.20 -9.48
C ASN A 79 25.16 -36.40 -8.97
N ILE A 80 25.65 -37.62 -9.21
CA ILE A 80 24.99 -38.85 -8.75
C ILE A 80 25.98 -39.77 -8.06
N THR A 81 25.57 -40.37 -6.94
CA THR A 81 26.34 -41.41 -6.24
C THR A 81 25.60 -42.73 -6.32
N LEU A 82 26.28 -43.79 -6.73
CA LEU A 82 25.74 -45.14 -6.90
C LEU A 82 26.48 -46.11 -6.00
N VAL A 83 25.76 -46.90 -5.21
CA VAL A 83 26.35 -47.91 -4.31
C VAL A 83 25.56 -49.21 -4.44
N GLY A 84 26.26 -50.31 -4.68
CA GLY A 84 25.65 -51.63 -4.80
C GLY A 84 26.66 -52.74 -5.06
N THR A 85 26.12 -53.95 -5.15
CA THR A 85 26.88 -55.17 -5.40
C THR A 85 26.47 -55.79 -6.72
N HIS A 86 27.42 -56.39 -7.43
CA HIS A 86 27.20 -57.21 -8.63
C HIS A 86 28.43 -58.06 -8.87
N THR A 87 28.30 -59.30 -9.34
CA THR A 87 29.46 -60.16 -9.59
C THR A 87 30.24 -59.70 -10.83
N TYR A 88 29.57 -59.29 -11.91
CA TYR A 88 30.23 -58.68 -13.06
C TYR A 88 29.64 -57.31 -13.38
N VAL A 89 30.35 -56.24 -13.04
CA VAL A 89 29.86 -54.88 -13.33
C VAL A 89 29.90 -54.55 -14.84
N SER A 90 30.60 -55.37 -15.64
CA SER A 90 30.59 -55.31 -17.11
C SER A 90 29.24 -55.60 -17.75
N ASP A 91 28.33 -56.17 -16.99
CA ASP A 91 27.04 -56.60 -17.52
C ASP A 91 26.00 -55.50 -17.34
N LEU A 92 26.36 -54.45 -16.58
CA LEU A 92 25.45 -53.38 -16.20
C LEU A 92 25.55 -52.15 -17.11
N VAL A 93 24.37 -51.65 -17.48
CA VAL A 93 24.17 -50.32 -18.08
C VAL A 93 23.34 -49.46 -17.15
N PHE A 94 23.91 -48.33 -16.74
CA PHE A 94 23.30 -47.35 -15.86
C PHE A 94 22.83 -46.16 -16.67
N THR A 95 21.55 -45.80 -16.56
CA THR A 95 21.01 -44.58 -17.18
C THR A 95 20.21 -43.76 -16.16
N LEU A 96 20.26 -42.44 -16.29
CA LEU A 96 19.49 -41.50 -15.48
C LEU A 96 18.53 -40.70 -16.36
N GLN A 97 17.27 -40.65 -15.97
CA GLN A 97 16.23 -39.87 -16.62
C GLN A 97 15.79 -38.69 -15.75
N SER A 98 15.74 -37.49 -16.31
CA SER A 98 15.19 -36.29 -15.66
C SER A 98 13.65 -36.26 -15.71
N PRO A 99 12.99 -35.42 -14.88
CA PRO A 99 11.54 -35.23 -14.94
C PRO A 99 11.02 -34.75 -16.30
N SER A 100 11.88 -34.12 -17.12
CA SER A 100 11.55 -33.66 -18.47
C SER A 100 11.67 -34.78 -19.53
N GLY A 101 12.11 -35.98 -19.14
CA GLY A 101 12.28 -37.12 -20.03
C GLY A 101 13.65 -37.20 -20.72
N THR A 102 14.60 -36.32 -20.41
CA THR A 102 15.98 -36.42 -20.91
C THR A 102 16.66 -37.62 -20.25
N ILE A 103 17.31 -38.48 -21.04
CA ILE A 103 18.02 -39.67 -20.57
C ILE A 103 19.51 -39.53 -20.87
N VAL A 104 20.36 -39.89 -19.90
CA VAL A 104 21.81 -39.96 -20.06
C VAL A 104 22.33 -41.32 -19.63
N THR A 105 23.24 -41.90 -20.41
CA THR A 105 23.99 -43.10 -20.00
C THR A 105 25.16 -42.69 -19.12
N LEU A 106 25.18 -43.21 -17.90
CA LEU A 106 26.19 -42.91 -16.89
C LEU A 106 27.41 -43.82 -17.03
N ILE A 107 27.18 -45.12 -17.17
CA ILE A 107 28.18 -46.18 -17.30
C ILE A 107 27.55 -47.27 -18.18
N ALA A 108 28.27 -47.79 -19.17
CA ALA A 108 27.81 -48.95 -19.96
C ALA A 108 28.95 -49.95 -20.16
N ASN A 109 28.73 -51.17 -19.71
CA ASN A 109 29.55 -52.35 -19.96
C ASN A 109 31.05 -52.14 -19.67
N GLN A 110 31.35 -51.60 -18.48
CA GLN A 110 32.72 -51.26 -18.07
C GLN A 110 33.30 -52.29 -17.10
N CYS A 111 34.63 -52.29 -16.98
CA CYS A 111 35.37 -52.99 -15.92
C CYS A 111 35.40 -54.51 -15.96
N THR A 112 35.11 -55.14 -17.11
CA THR A 112 35.45 -56.55 -17.36
C THR A 112 35.03 -57.48 -16.20
N SER A 113 35.97 -58.14 -15.53
CA SER A 113 35.68 -59.07 -14.43
C SER A 113 35.62 -58.43 -13.03
N GLU A 114 35.44 -57.11 -12.91
CA GLU A 114 35.40 -56.44 -11.60
C GLU A 114 34.02 -56.51 -10.94
N ASP A 115 34.02 -56.76 -9.64
CA ASP A 115 32.81 -56.84 -8.83
C ASP A 115 32.43 -55.47 -8.24
N ASN A 116 31.12 -55.31 -8.04
CA ASN A 116 30.49 -54.23 -7.26
C ASN A 116 30.68 -52.81 -7.83
N PHE A 117 29.95 -51.86 -7.26
CA PHE A 117 30.07 -50.46 -7.62
C PHE A 117 29.85 -49.55 -6.41
N ASN A 118 30.70 -48.54 -6.31
CA ASN A 118 30.63 -47.46 -5.35
C ASN A 118 31.33 -46.28 -6.02
N ILE A 119 30.56 -45.40 -6.64
CA ILE A 119 31.10 -44.33 -7.50
C ILE A 119 30.26 -43.07 -7.39
N LYS A 120 30.93 -41.91 -7.33
CA LYS A 120 30.32 -40.60 -7.56
C LYS A 120 30.60 -40.17 -9.00
N LEU A 121 29.56 -39.76 -9.71
CA LEU A 121 29.65 -39.25 -11.07
C LEU A 121 29.33 -37.75 -11.11
N ASP A 122 30.24 -37.00 -11.70
CA ASP A 122 30.28 -35.54 -11.79
C ASP A 122 31.05 -35.21 -13.09
N ASP A 123 30.46 -34.51 -14.06
CA ASP A 123 31.13 -34.24 -15.34
C ASP A 123 32.23 -33.18 -15.28
N GLN A 124 32.38 -32.51 -14.14
CA GLN A 124 33.45 -31.59 -13.77
C GLN A 124 34.54 -32.29 -12.95
N ALA A 125 34.38 -33.58 -12.61
CA ALA A 125 35.40 -34.37 -11.94
C ALA A 125 36.71 -34.38 -12.74
N ALA A 126 37.85 -34.37 -12.03
CA ALA A 126 39.17 -34.40 -12.65
C ALA A 126 39.46 -35.72 -13.40
N ASN A 127 38.96 -36.84 -12.88
CA ASN A 127 39.23 -38.18 -13.40
C ASN A 127 38.18 -38.61 -14.43
N ALA A 128 38.61 -39.22 -15.53
CA ALA A 128 37.70 -39.90 -16.45
C ALA A 128 37.12 -41.17 -15.79
N LEU A 129 36.01 -41.70 -16.33
CA LEU A 129 35.51 -43.02 -15.96
C LEU A 129 36.62 -44.06 -16.15
N ALA A 130 37.00 -44.73 -15.07
CA ALA A 130 38.08 -45.69 -15.06
C ALA A 130 37.85 -46.77 -13.99
N CYS A 131 38.26 -47.98 -14.32
CA CYS A 131 38.12 -49.14 -13.44
C CYS A 131 39.27 -49.19 -12.41
N PRO A 132 39.00 -49.68 -11.19
CA PRO A 132 37.71 -50.19 -10.70
C PRO A 132 36.71 -49.08 -10.31
N ILE A 133 35.41 -49.32 -10.50
CA ILE A 133 34.31 -48.41 -10.11
C ILE A 133 33.72 -48.69 -8.72
N SER A 134 34.38 -49.53 -7.93
CA SER A 134 34.01 -49.90 -6.56
C SER A 134 34.78 -49.11 -5.48
N ALA A 135 35.64 -48.18 -5.87
CA ALA A 135 36.58 -47.49 -4.98
C ALA A 135 36.02 -46.27 -4.23
N GLY A 136 34.77 -45.85 -4.50
CA GLY A 136 34.16 -44.64 -3.91
C GLY A 136 34.67 -43.32 -4.52
N ASN A 137 35.39 -43.39 -5.63
CA ASN A 137 35.99 -42.22 -6.28
C ASN A 137 34.95 -41.37 -7.00
N THR A 138 35.25 -40.07 -7.15
CA THR A 138 34.53 -39.18 -8.07
C THR A 138 35.16 -39.26 -9.46
N GLN A 139 34.36 -39.57 -10.48
CA GLN A 139 34.80 -39.69 -11.87
C GLN A 139 33.77 -39.05 -12.81
N ARG A 140 34.19 -38.69 -14.03
CA ARG A 140 33.27 -38.24 -15.07
C ARG A 140 32.41 -39.41 -15.56
N PRO A 141 31.10 -39.23 -15.77
CA PRO A 141 30.24 -40.23 -16.41
C PRO A 141 30.65 -40.44 -17.87
N GLN A 142 30.18 -41.54 -18.46
CA GLN A 142 30.38 -41.85 -19.88
C GLN A 142 29.83 -40.74 -20.79
N ASN A 143 28.64 -40.22 -20.47
CA ASN A 143 28.08 -39.02 -21.11
C ASN A 143 27.85 -37.92 -20.06
N PRO A 144 28.18 -36.64 -20.36
CA PRO A 144 28.11 -35.53 -19.40
C PRO A 144 26.73 -35.31 -18.77
N LEU A 145 26.68 -35.03 -17.46
CA LEU A 145 25.44 -34.70 -16.73
C LEU A 145 24.93 -33.28 -17.04
N SER A 146 25.78 -32.40 -17.57
CA SER A 146 25.42 -31.05 -18.05
C SER A 146 24.31 -31.00 -19.10
N VAL A 147 23.90 -32.13 -19.70
CA VAL A 147 22.69 -32.23 -20.54
C VAL A 147 21.40 -31.84 -19.79
N PHE A 148 21.42 -31.88 -18.45
CA PHE A 148 20.30 -31.48 -17.61
C PHE A 148 20.27 -29.97 -17.30
N ASN A 149 21.34 -29.22 -17.61
CA ASN A 149 21.43 -27.80 -17.28
C ASN A 149 20.33 -26.99 -17.98
N GLY A 150 19.71 -26.08 -17.22
CA GLY A 150 18.57 -25.27 -17.66
C GLY A 150 17.20 -25.95 -17.53
N GLN A 151 17.12 -27.25 -17.24
CA GLN A 151 15.83 -27.92 -17.03
C GLN A 151 15.22 -27.60 -15.65
N ASN A 152 13.92 -27.87 -15.50
CA ASN A 152 13.25 -27.84 -14.20
C ASN A 152 13.64 -29.10 -13.40
N PRO A 153 14.22 -28.98 -12.20
CA PRO A 153 14.62 -30.14 -11.40
C PRO A 153 13.46 -30.88 -10.74
N ALA A 154 12.27 -30.27 -10.64
CA ALA A 154 11.16 -30.81 -9.87
C ALA A 154 10.49 -32.02 -10.55
N GLY A 155 10.25 -33.07 -9.78
CA GLY A 155 9.59 -34.30 -10.24
C GLY A 155 10.45 -35.54 -10.04
N ASN A 156 10.08 -36.61 -10.75
CA ASN A 156 10.73 -37.91 -10.61
C ASN A 156 12.00 -37.99 -11.46
N TRP A 157 13.11 -38.28 -10.80
CA TRP A 157 14.36 -38.72 -11.40
C TRP A 157 14.44 -40.23 -11.34
N ILE A 158 14.62 -40.89 -12.48
CA ILE A 158 14.57 -42.34 -12.59
C ILE A 158 15.95 -42.86 -12.95
N LEU A 159 16.58 -43.59 -12.03
CA LEU A 159 17.75 -44.41 -12.29
C LEU A 159 17.29 -45.75 -12.84
N THR A 160 17.84 -46.16 -13.98
CA THR A 160 17.60 -47.48 -14.58
C THR A 160 18.92 -48.23 -14.66
N ILE A 161 18.94 -49.47 -14.18
CA ILE A 161 20.09 -50.38 -14.27
C ILE A 161 19.61 -51.61 -15.05
N ALA A 162 20.20 -51.82 -16.22
CA ALA A 162 19.96 -53.00 -17.04
C ALA A 162 21.16 -53.93 -16.90
N ASP A 163 20.93 -55.14 -16.41
CA ASP A 163 21.87 -56.25 -16.51
C ASP A 163 21.61 -56.97 -17.83
N GLN A 164 22.64 -57.08 -18.65
CA GLN A 164 22.60 -57.63 -20.00
C GLN A 164 23.11 -59.07 -20.08
N ALA A 165 23.55 -59.65 -18.96
CA ALA A 165 23.97 -61.05 -18.87
C ALA A 165 22.89 -61.93 -18.22
N THR A 166 23.15 -63.23 -18.09
CA THR A 166 22.13 -64.24 -17.72
C THR A 166 22.39 -65.04 -16.45
N ASP A 167 23.56 -64.87 -15.81
CA ASP A 167 24.09 -65.90 -14.90
C ASP A 167 24.31 -65.41 -13.47
N ASP A 168 24.68 -64.14 -13.30
CA ASP A 168 24.99 -63.51 -12.03
C ASP A 168 24.02 -62.39 -11.68
N GLY A 169 24.17 -61.82 -10.49
CA GLY A 169 23.25 -60.81 -10.00
C GLY A 169 23.83 -60.04 -8.82
N GLY A 170 23.00 -59.21 -8.22
CA GLY A 170 23.40 -58.37 -7.12
C GLY A 170 22.29 -57.47 -6.62
N GLN A 171 22.62 -56.23 -6.28
CA GLN A 171 21.67 -55.28 -5.72
C GLN A 171 22.18 -53.85 -5.86
N LEU A 172 21.27 -52.94 -6.22
CA LEU A 172 21.45 -51.52 -5.92
C LEU A 172 21.16 -51.32 -4.43
N SER A 173 22.17 -50.98 -3.63
CA SER A 173 22.01 -50.77 -2.18
C SER A 173 21.39 -49.42 -1.88
N ASN A 174 21.94 -48.36 -2.48
CA ASN A 174 21.43 -47.00 -2.36
C ASN A 174 21.99 -46.12 -3.49
N TRP A 175 21.34 -44.98 -3.71
CA TRP A 175 21.87 -43.93 -4.56
C TRP A 175 21.47 -42.54 -4.08
N ALA A 176 22.26 -41.54 -4.45
CA ALA A 176 22.02 -40.15 -4.11
C ALA A 176 22.11 -39.27 -5.35
N LEU A 177 21.21 -38.31 -5.46
CA LEU A 177 21.19 -37.30 -6.51
C LEU A 177 21.43 -35.93 -5.87
N GLU A 178 22.53 -35.29 -6.22
CA GLU A 178 22.85 -33.91 -5.85
C GLU A 178 22.44 -33.00 -7.00
N VAL A 179 21.55 -32.04 -6.73
CA VAL A 179 21.08 -31.07 -7.73
C VAL A 179 21.42 -29.67 -7.25
N CYS A 180 22.26 -28.98 -8.01
CA CYS A 180 22.53 -27.57 -7.83
C CYS A 180 21.61 -26.75 -8.72
N ARG A 181 21.08 -25.66 -8.17
CA ARG A 181 20.13 -24.80 -8.87
C ARG A 181 20.71 -23.42 -9.07
N GLN A 182 20.59 -22.90 -10.28
CA GLN A 182 20.75 -21.47 -10.53
C GLN A 182 19.39 -20.81 -10.28
N THR A 183 19.28 -20.10 -9.16
CA THR A 183 18.14 -19.22 -8.92
C THR A 183 18.40 -17.89 -9.61
N THR A 184 17.71 -17.64 -10.73
CA THR A 184 17.63 -16.26 -11.25
C THR A 184 16.90 -15.44 -10.18
N GLY A 185 17.62 -14.49 -9.57
CA GLY A 185 17.05 -13.61 -8.56
C GLY A 185 15.77 -12.94 -9.07
N CYS A 186 14.83 -12.74 -8.16
CA CYS A 186 13.63 -11.95 -8.45
C CYS A 186 14.04 -10.61 -9.08
N SER A 187 13.34 -10.21 -10.14
CA SER A 187 13.60 -8.94 -10.81
C SER A 187 12.28 -8.27 -11.17
N ILE A 188 12.15 -6.99 -10.83
CA ILE A 188 11.11 -6.10 -11.35
C ILE A 188 11.78 -5.23 -12.41
N THR A 189 11.39 -5.41 -13.67
CA THR A 189 12.09 -4.82 -14.82
C THR A 189 11.44 -3.54 -15.33
N ASN A 190 10.14 -3.33 -15.06
CA ASN A 190 9.41 -2.17 -15.56
C ASN A 190 8.15 -1.86 -14.72
N ILE A 191 7.76 -0.59 -14.63
CA ILE A 191 6.52 -0.14 -13.97
C ILE A 191 5.84 0.95 -14.79
N THR A 192 4.84 0.67 -15.63
CA THR A 192 4.16 1.68 -16.47
C THR A 192 2.88 2.21 -15.83
N ALA A 193 2.55 3.48 -16.07
CA ALA A 193 1.24 4.04 -15.71
C ALA A 193 0.18 3.57 -16.71
N GLY A 194 -1.01 3.25 -16.20
CA GLY A 194 -2.23 3.03 -16.97
C GLY A 194 -3.25 4.15 -16.77
N THR A 195 -4.52 3.80 -16.83
CA THR A 195 -5.64 4.74 -16.66
C THR A 195 -5.61 5.45 -15.30
N GLN A 196 -5.81 6.77 -15.34
CA GLN A 196 -5.96 7.63 -14.17
C GLN A 196 -7.39 8.17 -14.13
N THR A 197 -8.03 8.17 -12.96
CA THR A 197 -9.32 8.85 -12.79
C THR A 197 -9.12 10.32 -12.49
N ALA A 198 -10.13 11.15 -12.79
CA ALA A 198 -10.17 12.52 -12.31
C ALA A 198 -10.17 12.59 -10.77
N CYS A 199 -9.83 13.76 -10.24
CA CYS A 199 -9.97 14.07 -8.82
C CYS A 199 -11.46 13.98 -8.40
N VAL A 200 -11.71 13.41 -7.21
CA VAL A 200 -13.03 13.35 -6.59
C VAL A 200 -13.20 14.53 -5.61
N PRO A 201 -14.10 15.50 -5.87
CA PRO A 201 -14.19 16.74 -5.07
C PRO A 201 -14.43 16.50 -3.58
N ALA A 202 -15.20 15.45 -3.23
CA ALA A 202 -15.54 15.15 -1.84
C ALA A 202 -14.34 14.69 -0.99
N SER A 203 -13.40 13.93 -1.58
CA SER A 203 -12.27 13.33 -0.87
C SER A 203 -10.92 13.92 -1.25
N ASN A 204 -10.85 14.73 -2.30
CA ASN A 204 -9.62 15.15 -2.96
C ASN A 204 -8.70 14.00 -3.37
N THR A 205 -9.28 12.85 -3.70
CA THR A 205 -8.52 11.67 -4.09
C THR A 205 -8.82 11.22 -5.51
N TYR A 206 -7.96 10.37 -6.03
CA TYR A 206 -8.14 9.70 -7.31
C TYR A 206 -7.58 8.26 -7.26
N THR A 207 -7.73 7.54 -8.37
CA THR A 207 -7.17 6.20 -8.56
C THR A 207 -6.23 6.18 -9.76
N GLN A 208 -5.25 5.29 -9.73
CA GLN A 208 -4.24 5.14 -10.77
C GLN A 208 -3.95 3.67 -11.03
N GLN A 209 -4.11 3.23 -12.29
CA GLN A 209 -3.61 1.91 -12.69
C GLN A 209 -2.10 1.93 -12.89
N VAL A 210 -1.44 0.86 -12.47
CA VAL A 210 0.00 0.65 -12.63
C VAL A 210 0.23 -0.77 -13.12
N THR A 211 1.03 -0.95 -14.17
CA THR A 211 1.42 -2.26 -14.69
C THR A 211 2.87 -2.54 -14.34
N VAL A 212 3.11 -3.62 -13.60
CA VAL A 212 4.44 -4.05 -13.14
C VAL A 212 4.87 -5.27 -13.95
N THR A 213 6.03 -5.19 -14.58
CA THR A 213 6.69 -6.32 -15.26
C THR A 213 7.79 -6.87 -14.36
N PHE A 214 7.74 -8.17 -14.08
CA PHE A 214 8.70 -8.86 -13.25
C PHE A 214 9.00 -10.28 -13.76
N SER A 215 10.08 -10.87 -13.26
CA SER A 215 10.48 -12.26 -13.46
C SER A 215 10.90 -12.90 -12.14
N ASN A 216 10.67 -14.21 -12.01
CA ASN A 216 10.99 -15.02 -10.82
C ASN A 216 10.46 -14.41 -9.49
N PRO A 217 9.17 -14.05 -9.40
CA PRO A 217 8.63 -13.53 -8.15
C PRO A 217 8.70 -14.59 -7.04
N PRO A 218 8.77 -14.20 -5.75
CA PRO A 218 8.69 -15.15 -4.64
C PRO A 218 7.42 -15.99 -4.70
N ALA A 219 7.50 -17.26 -4.28
CA ALA A 219 6.35 -18.18 -4.28
C ALA A 219 5.26 -17.82 -3.25
N SER A 220 5.55 -16.90 -2.33
CA SER A 220 4.63 -16.42 -1.30
C SER A 220 4.73 -14.91 -1.11
N GLY A 221 3.80 -14.33 -0.36
CA GLY A 221 3.71 -12.89 -0.13
C GLY A 221 2.90 -12.15 -1.20
N ASN A 222 3.06 -10.83 -1.22
CA ASN A 222 2.28 -9.90 -2.04
C ASN A 222 3.19 -9.03 -2.91
N LEU A 223 2.67 -8.60 -4.06
CA LEU A 223 3.20 -7.46 -4.80
C LEU A 223 2.74 -6.19 -4.08
N VAL A 224 3.68 -5.38 -3.62
CA VAL A 224 3.42 -4.11 -2.93
C VAL A 224 3.78 -2.96 -3.86
N VAL A 225 2.84 -2.06 -4.14
CA VAL A 225 3.04 -0.86 -4.98
C VAL A 225 2.65 0.38 -4.18
N ASN A 226 3.62 1.26 -3.92
CA ASN A 226 3.45 2.46 -3.06
C ASN A 226 2.71 2.17 -1.74
N GLY A 227 3.07 1.06 -1.08
CA GLY A 227 2.49 0.63 0.20
C GLY A 227 1.17 -0.14 0.10
N GLN A 228 0.51 -0.17 -1.06
CA GLN A 228 -0.71 -0.97 -1.27
C GLN A 228 -0.35 -2.40 -1.69
N SER A 229 -1.01 -3.40 -1.09
CA SER A 229 -0.71 -4.83 -1.31
C SER A 229 -1.67 -5.49 -2.30
N PHE A 230 -1.12 -6.29 -3.20
CA PHE A 230 -1.83 -7.05 -4.22
C PHE A 230 -1.31 -8.48 -4.28
N THR A 231 -2.16 -9.44 -4.66
CA THR A 231 -1.73 -10.82 -4.90
C THR A 231 -0.65 -10.89 -5.98
N ILE A 232 0.40 -11.67 -5.76
CA ILE A 232 1.34 -12.04 -6.83
C ILE A 232 0.55 -12.85 -7.88
N GLY A 233 0.68 -12.49 -9.16
CA GLY A 233 0.07 -13.23 -10.26
C GLY A 233 1.01 -13.30 -11.45
N THR A 234 0.46 -13.39 -12.66
CA THR A 234 1.26 -13.40 -13.89
C THR A 234 1.85 -12.03 -14.18
N SER A 235 3.04 -12.02 -14.78
CA SER A 235 3.70 -10.82 -15.29
C SER A 235 3.38 -10.64 -16.78
N PRO A 236 3.11 -9.41 -17.26
CA PRO A 236 2.93 -8.18 -16.49
C PRO A 236 1.65 -8.19 -15.66
N ARG A 237 1.68 -7.57 -14.47
CA ARG A 237 0.52 -7.45 -13.58
C ARG A 237 0.04 -6.01 -13.49
N THR A 238 -1.20 -5.74 -13.87
CA THR A 238 -1.86 -4.46 -13.63
C THR A 238 -2.57 -4.45 -12.28
N VAL A 239 -2.38 -3.37 -11.52
CA VAL A 239 -3.01 -3.11 -10.23
C VAL A 239 -3.61 -1.70 -10.22
N THR A 240 -4.61 -1.45 -9.40
CA THR A 240 -5.20 -0.11 -9.23
C THR A 240 -4.87 0.42 -7.85
N LEU A 241 -4.08 1.50 -7.81
CA LEU A 241 -3.86 2.28 -6.60
C LEU A 241 -5.09 3.14 -6.33
N THR A 242 -5.54 3.17 -5.08
CA THR A 242 -6.72 3.95 -4.65
C THR A 242 -6.39 4.93 -3.55
N GLY A 243 -7.25 5.93 -3.34
CA GLY A 243 -7.08 6.92 -2.27
C GLY A 243 -5.84 7.80 -2.42
N LEU A 244 -5.36 8.00 -3.64
CA LEU A 244 -4.19 8.85 -3.91
C LEU A 244 -4.60 10.32 -3.82
N THR A 245 -3.76 11.18 -3.24
CA THR A 245 -4.04 12.62 -3.05
C THR A 245 -3.88 13.42 -4.34
N SER A 246 -4.91 14.18 -4.73
CA SER A 246 -4.86 15.12 -5.86
C SER A 246 -4.22 16.45 -5.48
N ASN A 247 -2.99 16.67 -5.94
CA ASN A 247 -2.20 17.87 -5.64
C ASN A 247 -1.43 18.43 -6.86
N GLY A 248 -1.62 17.86 -8.06
CA GLY A 248 -0.93 18.32 -9.26
C GLY A 248 0.57 17.96 -9.35
N LEU A 249 1.12 17.24 -8.37
CA LEU A 249 2.55 16.95 -8.30
C LEU A 249 2.92 15.62 -8.98
N PRO A 250 4.17 15.47 -9.47
CA PRO A 250 4.67 14.19 -9.97
C PRO A 250 4.76 13.15 -8.85
N VAL A 251 4.44 11.89 -9.17
CA VAL A 251 4.42 10.78 -8.21
C VAL A 251 5.45 9.72 -8.58
N ASN A 252 6.37 9.44 -7.65
CA ASN A 252 7.28 8.31 -7.74
C ASN A 252 6.52 7.03 -7.40
N THR A 253 6.80 5.95 -8.13
CA THR A 253 6.17 4.65 -7.89
C THR A 253 7.21 3.58 -7.64
N THR A 254 7.12 2.95 -6.47
CA THR A 254 7.97 1.82 -6.07
C THR A 254 7.12 0.55 -6.02
N ALA A 255 7.59 -0.49 -6.70
CA ALA A 255 7.06 -1.84 -6.56
C ALA A 255 8.08 -2.74 -5.84
N SER A 256 7.60 -3.65 -5.00
CA SER A 256 8.43 -4.65 -4.30
C SER A 256 7.60 -5.91 -3.98
N PHE A 257 8.26 -6.99 -3.56
CA PHE A 257 7.57 -8.16 -3.03
C PHE A 257 7.68 -8.24 -1.50
N SER A 258 6.58 -8.48 -0.79
CA SER A 258 6.57 -8.47 0.67
C SER A 258 7.42 -9.61 1.28
N ALA A 259 7.56 -10.74 0.59
CA ALA A 259 8.41 -11.85 1.00
C ALA A 259 9.90 -11.66 0.63
N LEU A 260 10.21 -10.65 -0.20
CA LEU A 260 11.57 -10.32 -0.61
C LEU A 260 11.65 -8.83 -0.97
N THR A 261 11.71 -7.99 0.06
CA THR A 261 11.66 -6.52 -0.08
C THR A 261 12.86 -5.95 -0.84
N THR A 262 13.97 -6.68 -0.89
CA THR A 262 15.15 -6.34 -1.70
C THR A 262 14.88 -6.43 -3.20
N CYS A 263 13.91 -7.25 -3.63
CA CYS A 263 13.42 -7.25 -5.00
C CYS A 263 12.45 -6.08 -5.18
N SER A 264 13.02 -4.91 -5.45
CA SER A 264 12.27 -3.66 -5.62
C SER A 264 12.73 -2.88 -6.85
N PHE A 265 11.83 -2.07 -7.39
CA PHE A 265 12.13 -1.15 -8.48
C PHE A 265 11.33 0.13 -8.27
N THR A 266 11.98 1.27 -8.50
CA THR A 266 11.35 2.59 -8.40
C THR A 266 11.41 3.31 -9.72
N ARG A 267 10.26 3.75 -10.23
CA ARG A 267 10.18 4.73 -11.31
C ARG A 267 9.88 6.11 -10.73
N THR A 268 10.79 7.06 -10.96
CA THR A 268 10.57 8.47 -10.59
C THR A 268 9.57 9.12 -11.54
N ALA A 269 8.73 10.02 -11.01
CA ALA A 269 7.72 10.79 -11.74
C ALA A 269 6.93 9.96 -12.77
N LEU A 270 6.44 8.78 -12.36
CA LEU A 270 5.76 7.85 -13.26
C LEU A 270 4.49 8.46 -13.89
N PHE A 271 3.78 9.27 -13.11
CA PHE A 271 2.60 10.04 -13.53
C PHE A 271 2.51 11.33 -12.69
N THR A 272 1.70 12.27 -13.15
CA THR A 272 1.35 13.48 -12.40
C THR A 272 -0.03 13.28 -11.79
N ALA A 273 -0.20 13.61 -10.50
CA ALA A 273 -1.50 13.60 -9.86
C ALA A 273 -2.42 14.67 -10.49
N PRO A 274 -3.74 14.44 -10.54
CA PRO A 274 -4.68 15.52 -10.88
C PRO A 274 -4.50 16.72 -9.95
N GLN A 275 -4.79 17.92 -10.46
CA GLN A 275 -4.91 19.11 -9.62
C GLN A 275 -6.00 18.92 -8.57
N SER A 276 -5.84 19.58 -7.41
CA SER A 276 -6.86 19.57 -6.36
C SER A 276 -8.19 20.06 -6.93
N CYS A 277 -9.26 19.34 -6.65
CA CYS A 277 -10.61 19.66 -7.11
C CYS A 277 -11.57 19.89 -5.94
N GLN A 278 -11.05 20.05 -4.73
CA GLN A 278 -11.89 20.47 -3.61
C GLN A 278 -12.37 21.90 -3.84
N SER A 279 -13.66 22.10 -3.67
CA SER A 279 -14.21 23.45 -3.51
C SER A 279 -13.71 23.97 -2.17
N SER A 280 -13.01 25.09 -2.18
CA SER A 280 -12.63 25.82 -0.97
C SER A 280 -13.54 27.03 -0.79
N THR A 281 -13.88 27.33 0.46
CA THR A 281 -14.52 28.59 0.84
C THR A 281 -13.54 29.42 1.62
N CYS A 282 -13.21 30.59 1.09
CA CYS A 282 -12.30 31.54 1.73
C CYS A 282 -13.08 32.58 2.53
N THR A 283 -12.58 32.92 3.71
CA THR A 283 -13.19 33.94 4.58
C THR A 283 -12.10 34.84 5.13
N ASN A 284 -12.32 36.15 5.01
CA ASN A 284 -11.42 37.17 5.54
C ASN A 284 -11.81 37.54 6.97
N TYR A 285 -10.84 37.44 7.87
CA TYR A 285 -10.93 37.90 9.24
C TYR A 285 -10.01 39.11 9.41
N ASN A 286 -10.50 40.18 10.02
CA ASN A 286 -9.76 41.43 10.13
C ASN A 286 -9.60 41.81 11.59
N ASN A 287 -8.42 42.33 11.94
CA ASN A 287 -8.21 43.05 13.19
C ASN A 287 -7.64 44.43 12.87
N THR A 288 -8.43 45.46 13.20
CA THR A 288 -8.11 46.88 12.99
C THR A 288 -7.68 47.58 14.28
N THR A 289 -7.39 46.83 15.33
CA THR A 289 -6.88 47.37 16.58
C THR A 289 -5.45 47.82 16.35
N VAL A 290 -5.19 49.12 16.49
CA VAL A 290 -3.85 49.67 16.37
C VAL A 290 -3.02 49.24 17.58
N VAL A 291 -1.84 48.67 17.32
CA VAL A 291 -0.91 48.25 18.37
C VAL A 291 0.41 49.01 18.19
N PRO A 292 0.80 49.89 19.13
CA PRO A 292 2.06 50.62 19.06
C PRO A 292 3.27 49.69 19.13
N ILE A 293 4.28 49.93 18.30
CA ILE A 293 5.62 49.34 18.37
C ILE A 293 6.50 50.40 19.04
N SER A 294 7.08 50.06 20.19
CA SER A 294 7.81 51.04 21.01
C SER A 294 9.19 51.33 20.42
N SER A 295 9.73 52.52 20.66
CA SER A 295 11.12 52.86 20.32
C SER A 295 12.13 52.54 21.44
N GLY A 296 11.69 51.80 22.47
CA GLY A 296 12.51 51.30 23.57
C GLY A 296 12.85 49.81 23.43
N PRO A 297 13.63 49.25 24.38
CA PRO A 297 14.33 47.96 24.24
C PRO A 297 13.45 46.79 23.81
N PRO A 298 14.07 45.72 23.23
CA PRO A 298 13.43 44.80 22.29
C PRO A 298 12.01 44.47 22.69
N ASN A 299 11.08 44.90 21.87
CA ASN A 299 9.67 44.79 22.17
C ASN A 299 9.00 43.87 21.16
N ALA A 300 8.31 42.87 21.69
CA ALA A 300 7.44 42.01 20.90
C ALA A 300 6.00 42.41 21.18
N ILE A 301 5.30 42.80 20.12
CA ILE A 301 3.86 43.01 20.17
C ILE A 301 3.15 41.79 19.62
N THR A 302 1.97 41.50 20.16
CA THR A 302 1.09 40.45 19.64
C THR A 302 -0.28 41.02 19.30
N SER A 303 -0.85 40.58 18.19
CA SER A 303 -2.23 40.85 17.81
C SER A 303 -2.93 39.54 17.47
N THR A 304 -4.17 39.38 17.92
CA THR A 304 -4.91 38.12 17.80
C THR A 304 -6.15 38.29 16.94
N ILE A 305 -6.40 37.32 16.06
CA ILE A 305 -7.68 37.13 15.37
C ILE A 305 -8.26 35.80 15.84
N ASN A 306 -9.49 35.84 16.37
CA ASN A 306 -10.24 34.63 16.68
C ASN A 306 -11.02 34.16 15.45
N VAL A 307 -10.79 32.92 15.03
CA VAL A 307 -11.53 32.26 13.96
C VAL A 307 -12.60 31.37 14.61
N PRO A 308 -13.89 31.74 14.55
CA PRO A 308 -14.93 31.10 15.35
C PRO A 308 -15.37 29.73 14.81
N GLN A 309 -15.13 29.47 13.52
CA GLN A 309 -15.59 28.25 12.85
C GLN A 309 -14.40 27.41 12.38
N GLY A 310 -14.44 26.12 12.69
CA GLY A 310 -13.42 25.15 12.28
C GLY A 310 -13.50 24.77 10.80
N GLY A 311 -12.75 23.74 10.45
CA GLY A 311 -12.66 23.19 9.10
C GLY A 311 -11.21 22.95 8.71
N THR A 312 -11.01 22.01 7.79
CA THR A 312 -9.70 21.66 7.26
C THR A 312 -9.18 22.81 6.41
N ILE A 313 -8.08 23.42 6.83
CA ILE A 313 -7.40 24.49 6.09
C ILE A 313 -6.88 23.92 4.77
N THR A 314 -7.22 24.59 3.68
CA THR A 314 -6.68 24.30 2.33
C THR A 314 -5.71 25.37 1.87
N ASP A 315 -5.84 26.60 2.39
CA ASP A 315 -4.99 27.73 2.03
C ASP A 315 -5.10 28.85 3.07
N VAL A 316 -4.04 29.65 3.25
CA VAL A 316 -3.98 30.81 4.15
C VAL A 316 -3.26 31.96 3.46
N ASN A 317 -3.91 33.12 3.40
CA ASN A 317 -3.31 34.37 2.94
C ASN A 317 -3.28 35.40 4.07
N LEU A 318 -2.25 36.24 4.11
CA LEU A 318 -2.05 37.22 5.18
C LEU A 318 -1.81 38.62 4.60
N THR A 319 -2.50 39.62 5.13
CA THR A 319 -2.18 41.03 4.88
C THR A 319 -1.80 41.71 6.20
N VAL A 320 -0.68 42.44 6.24
CA VAL A 320 -0.20 43.15 7.44
C VAL A 320 0.18 44.58 7.07
N VAL A 321 -0.42 45.57 7.74
CA VAL A 321 -0.24 46.99 7.41
C VAL A 321 0.12 47.79 8.67
N GLY A 322 1.15 48.62 8.56
CA GLY A 322 1.61 49.44 9.66
C GLY A 322 2.74 50.39 9.27
N THR A 323 3.22 51.13 10.26
CA THR A 323 4.31 52.10 10.09
C THR A 323 5.50 51.71 10.95
N HIS A 324 6.70 51.95 10.44
CA HIS A 324 7.97 51.82 11.16
C HIS A 324 9.04 52.60 10.40
N THR A 325 9.90 53.34 11.09
CA THR A 325 10.98 54.13 10.46
C THR A 325 12.19 53.28 10.04
N TYR A 326 12.28 52.03 10.51
CA TYR A 326 13.33 51.11 10.08
C TYR A 326 12.81 49.66 10.07
N VAL A 327 12.29 49.18 8.95
CA VAL A 327 11.67 47.85 8.87
C VAL A 327 12.70 46.71 9.01
N GLY A 328 13.98 47.00 8.76
CA GLY A 328 15.10 46.08 8.97
C GLY A 328 15.20 45.52 10.38
N ASP A 329 14.62 46.19 11.37
CA ASP A 329 14.65 45.79 12.77
C ASP A 329 13.51 44.84 13.14
N LEU A 330 12.52 44.69 12.24
CA LEU A 330 11.31 43.94 12.50
C LEU A 330 11.41 42.46 12.08
N SER A 331 10.96 41.59 12.96
CA SER A 331 10.74 40.17 12.72
C SER A 331 9.25 39.84 12.88
N PHE A 332 8.69 39.07 11.95
CA PHE A 332 7.26 38.77 11.91
C PHE A 332 7.00 37.26 11.95
N SER A 333 6.04 36.85 12.78
CA SER A 333 5.58 35.46 12.83
C SER A 333 4.06 35.34 12.96
N LEU A 334 3.52 34.29 12.35
CA LEU A 334 2.11 33.91 12.49
C LEU A 334 2.02 32.54 13.15
N ARG A 335 1.25 32.44 14.24
CA ARG A 335 0.97 31.19 14.94
C ARG A 335 -0.50 30.80 14.80
N SER A 336 -0.72 29.56 14.38
CA SER A 336 -2.04 28.91 14.29
C SER A 336 -2.57 28.46 15.67
N PRO A 337 -3.87 28.15 15.78
CA PRO A 337 -4.47 27.59 17.00
C PRO A 337 -3.87 26.25 17.45
N ALA A 338 -3.32 25.47 16.51
CA ALA A 338 -2.64 24.21 16.81
C ALA A 338 -1.21 24.41 17.36
N GLY A 339 -0.72 25.66 17.40
CA GLY A 339 0.62 26.01 17.89
C GLY A 339 1.71 26.00 16.81
N THR A 340 1.40 25.65 15.56
CA THR A 340 2.35 25.79 14.44
C THR A 340 2.64 27.27 14.20
N THR A 341 3.91 27.63 14.08
CA THR A 341 4.38 29.01 13.86
C THR A 341 5.19 29.10 12.58
N VAL A 342 4.95 30.14 11.79
CA VAL A 342 5.76 30.50 10.61
C VAL A 342 6.38 31.88 10.84
N ASN A 343 7.71 31.96 10.78
CA ASN A 343 8.43 33.22 10.66
C ASN A 343 8.52 33.56 9.17
N PHE A 344 7.89 34.65 8.73
CA PHE A 344 7.81 34.98 7.30
C PHE A 344 8.71 36.16 6.91
N ILE A 345 9.16 36.97 7.87
CA ILE A 345 10.20 37.99 7.73
C ILE A 345 11.07 37.96 8.99
N ILE A 346 12.39 38.00 8.84
CA ILE A 346 13.36 38.04 9.96
C ILE A 346 14.42 39.09 9.62
N SER A 347 14.31 40.27 10.25
CA SER A 347 15.26 41.39 10.11
C SER A 347 15.69 41.68 8.66
N GLN A 348 14.71 41.83 7.76
CA GLN A 348 14.95 42.09 6.33
C GLN A 348 14.53 43.51 5.96
N CYS A 349 15.04 44.01 4.83
CA CYS A 349 14.65 45.29 4.23
C CYS A 349 15.27 46.57 4.82
N THR A 350 16.38 46.43 5.55
CA THR A 350 17.30 47.52 5.92
C THR A 350 16.56 48.80 6.33
N SER A 351 16.84 49.94 5.69
CA SER A 351 16.29 51.26 6.03
C SER A 351 14.98 51.58 5.30
N ALA A 352 14.19 50.57 4.92
CA ALA A 352 12.89 50.82 4.32
C ALA A 352 11.88 51.25 5.40
N ASP A 353 11.08 52.27 5.07
CA ASP A 353 10.00 52.73 5.95
C ASP A 353 8.70 51.99 5.66
N ASN A 354 7.98 51.67 6.75
CA ASN A 354 6.62 51.16 6.79
C ASN A 354 6.44 49.80 6.11
N PHE A 355 5.30 49.18 6.36
CA PHE A 355 4.99 47.87 5.79
C PHE A 355 3.53 47.78 5.36
N ASN A 356 3.33 47.19 4.18
CA ASN A 356 2.04 46.84 3.61
C ASN A 356 2.25 45.54 2.84
N ILE A 357 2.22 44.45 3.60
CA ILE A 357 2.64 43.12 3.19
C ILE A 357 1.40 42.33 2.82
N LYS A 358 1.39 41.68 1.66
CA LYS A 358 0.38 40.67 1.30
C LYS A 358 1.09 39.38 0.94
N LEU A 359 0.75 38.29 1.62
CA LEU A 359 1.41 37.00 1.50
C LEU A 359 0.44 35.92 1.06
N ASP A 360 0.88 35.16 0.07
CA ASP A 360 0.18 34.03 -0.57
C ASP A 360 1.26 33.10 -1.16
N ASP A 361 1.21 31.81 -0.84
CA ASP A 361 2.22 30.84 -1.29
C ASP A 361 2.22 30.63 -2.81
N GLN A 362 1.10 30.93 -3.45
CA GLN A 362 0.80 30.80 -4.86
C GLN A 362 1.16 32.09 -5.63
N ALA A 363 1.56 33.16 -4.92
CA ALA A 363 2.04 34.37 -5.56
C ALA A 363 3.26 34.09 -6.45
N ALA A 364 3.30 34.71 -7.63
CA ALA A 364 4.36 34.49 -8.60
C ALA A 364 5.73 35.00 -8.11
N ASN A 365 5.73 36.16 -7.46
CA ASN A 365 6.95 36.86 -7.06
C ASN A 365 7.34 36.53 -5.62
N PRO A 366 8.59 36.18 -5.32
CA PRO A 366 9.05 36.00 -3.94
C PRO A 366 8.99 37.32 -3.16
N LEU A 367 8.86 37.22 -1.84
CA LEU A 367 8.98 38.36 -0.93
C LEU A 367 10.33 39.07 -1.17
N ALA A 368 10.23 40.36 -1.47
CA ALA A 368 11.36 41.20 -1.80
C ALA A 368 11.14 42.60 -1.24
N CYS A 369 12.24 43.25 -0.87
CA CYS A 369 12.23 44.61 -0.34
C CYS A 369 12.11 45.65 -1.47
N PRO A 370 11.44 46.78 -1.23
CA PRO A 370 10.77 47.17 0.03
C PRO A 370 9.39 46.49 0.20
N ILE A 371 8.98 46.25 1.45
CA ILE A 371 7.74 45.54 1.80
C ILE A 371 6.52 46.46 2.01
N ASN A 372 6.57 47.68 1.46
CA ASN A 372 5.52 48.69 1.54
C ASN A 372 4.71 48.83 0.24
N ALA A 373 4.97 47.96 -0.75
CA ALA A 373 4.36 48.04 -2.08
C ALA A 373 2.89 47.57 -2.13
N GLY A 374 2.40 46.81 -1.15
CA GLY A 374 1.00 46.33 -1.11
C GLY A 374 0.64 45.32 -2.20
N ASN A 375 1.64 44.77 -2.91
CA ASN A 375 1.50 43.67 -3.85
C ASN A 375 1.56 42.32 -3.13
N THR A 376 0.90 41.31 -3.70
CA THR A 376 0.96 39.94 -3.17
C THR A 376 2.30 39.31 -3.51
N GLN A 377 2.98 38.79 -2.49
CA GLN A 377 4.30 38.19 -2.57
C GLN A 377 4.30 36.80 -1.92
N ARG A 378 5.18 35.91 -2.40
CA ARG A 378 5.35 34.57 -1.88
C ARG A 378 6.31 34.57 -0.70
N PRO A 379 5.89 34.15 0.51
CA PRO A 379 6.76 34.15 1.67
C PRO A 379 7.94 33.18 1.50
N GLN A 380 9.05 33.45 2.19
CA GLN A 380 10.22 32.56 2.19
C GLN A 380 9.90 31.20 2.84
N ASN A 381 9.15 31.25 3.95
CA ASN A 381 8.59 30.07 4.60
C ASN A 381 7.10 29.98 4.27
N PRO A 382 6.68 28.97 3.48
CA PRO A 382 5.30 28.85 3.01
C PRO A 382 4.27 28.66 4.14
N PHE A 383 3.09 29.24 3.99
CA PHE A 383 1.93 29.05 4.88
C PHE A 383 1.19 27.72 4.67
N SER A 384 1.53 26.96 3.64
CA SER A 384 1.05 25.60 3.39
C SER A 384 1.36 24.62 4.52
N VAL A 385 2.24 24.97 5.48
CA VAL A 385 2.41 24.22 6.74
C VAL A 385 1.14 24.21 7.61
N PHE A 386 0.23 25.16 7.41
CA PHE A 386 -1.08 25.19 8.08
C PHE A 386 -2.11 24.29 7.40
N ASN A 387 -1.83 23.78 6.19
CA ASN A 387 -2.78 22.93 5.48
C ASN A 387 -3.06 21.64 6.26
N ASN A 388 -4.31 21.20 6.20
CA ASN A 388 -4.88 20.08 6.95
C ASN A 388 -5.06 20.30 8.47
N GLN A 389 -4.66 21.45 9.01
CA GLN A 389 -4.99 21.80 10.39
C GLN A 389 -6.46 22.26 10.49
N ASN A 390 -7.00 22.27 11.71
CA ASN A 390 -8.30 22.86 11.99
C ASN A 390 -8.16 24.39 12.12
N ALA A 391 -8.96 25.15 11.38
CA ALA A 391 -8.89 26.61 11.34
C ALA A 391 -9.33 27.32 12.64
N ALA A 392 -10.16 26.67 13.48
CA ALA A 392 -10.79 27.31 14.63
C ALA A 392 -9.83 27.64 15.76
N GLY A 393 -10.01 28.83 16.34
CA GLY A 393 -9.29 29.32 17.50
C GLY A 393 -8.50 30.59 17.22
N ASP A 394 -7.56 30.88 18.11
CA ASP A 394 -6.78 32.11 18.07
C ASP A 394 -5.58 31.98 17.14
N TRP A 395 -5.53 32.87 16.15
CA TRP A 395 -4.38 33.12 15.31
C TRP A 395 -3.64 34.33 15.84
N VAL A 396 -2.35 34.17 16.12
CA VAL A 396 -1.53 35.20 16.76
C VAL A 396 -0.46 35.68 15.80
N LEU A 397 -0.53 36.95 15.42
CA LEU A 397 0.54 37.67 14.74
C LEU A 397 1.46 38.26 15.81
N THR A 398 2.76 37.97 15.71
CA THR A 398 3.80 38.58 16.55
C THR A 398 4.72 39.41 15.68
N ILE A 399 5.00 40.64 16.11
CA ILE A 399 6.00 41.52 15.51
C ILE A 399 7.01 41.84 16.61
N SER A 400 8.27 41.45 16.41
CA SER A 400 9.40 41.80 17.28
C SER A 400 10.15 42.95 16.64
N ASP A 401 10.41 44.01 17.40
CA ASP A 401 11.43 44.99 17.07
C ASP A 401 12.68 44.66 17.88
N ASP A 402 13.74 44.26 17.17
CA ASP A 402 14.99 43.77 17.75
C ASP A 402 16.05 44.90 17.87
N ALA A 403 15.69 46.15 17.58
CA ALA A 403 16.52 47.33 17.75
C ALA A 403 15.82 48.44 18.57
N ASP A 404 16.60 49.41 19.02
CA ASP A 404 16.12 50.57 19.79
C ASP A 404 16.06 51.81 18.88
N GLN A 405 15.40 52.89 19.36
CA GLN A 405 15.37 54.26 18.80
C GLN A 405 14.30 54.54 17.76
N ASP A 406 13.87 53.53 17.02
CA ASP A 406 12.83 53.64 15.99
C ASP A 406 11.54 53.00 16.46
N GLY A 407 10.40 53.53 16.03
CA GLY A 407 9.11 53.06 16.51
C GLY A 407 8.02 53.23 15.48
N GLY A 408 6.84 52.72 15.80
CA GLY A 408 5.76 52.72 14.84
C GLY A 408 4.50 52.08 15.40
N GLN A 409 3.74 51.42 14.52
CA GLN A 409 2.52 50.72 14.93
C GLN A 409 2.09 49.70 13.88
N LEU A 410 1.51 48.61 14.34
CA LEU A 410 0.60 47.80 13.54
C LEU A 410 -0.72 48.55 13.43
N THR A 411 -1.15 48.87 12.21
CA THR A 411 -2.42 49.57 11.96
C THR A 411 -3.58 48.59 11.80
N ASN A 412 -3.39 47.54 10.99
CA ASN A 412 -4.36 46.47 10.83
C ASN A 412 -3.69 45.22 10.22
N TRP A 413 -4.37 44.09 10.33
CA TRP A 413 -4.03 42.90 9.57
C TRP A 413 -5.29 42.08 9.22
N THR A 414 -5.20 41.36 8.12
CA THR A 414 -6.24 40.48 7.58
C THR A 414 -5.69 39.08 7.43
N LEU A 415 -6.41 38.11 7.95
CA LEU A 415 -6.16 36.69 7.74
C LEU A 415 -7.27 36.13 6.86
N GLU A 416 -6.92 35.69 5.65
CA GLU A 416 -7.81 34.92 4.80
C GLU A 416 -7.58 33.44 5.06
N ILE A 417 -8.64 32.70 5.41
CA ILE A 417 -8.56 31.25 5.55
C ILE A 417 -9.51 30.61 4.55
N CYS A 418 -8.94 29.82 3.64
CA CYS A 418 -9.69 28.91 2.80
C CYS A 418 -9.78 27.55 3.47
N ARG A 419 -11.01 27.04 3.55
CA ARG A 419 -11.30 25.72 4.13
C ARG A 419 -11.93 24.84 3.07
N ALA A 420 -11.70 23.54 3.15
CA ALA A 420 -12.44 22.57 2.36
C ALA A 420 -13.94 22.75 2.62
N ALA A 421 -14.75 22.83 1.57
CA ALA A 421 -16.20 22.98 1.70
C ALA A 421 -16.76 21.80 2.53
N SER A 422 -17.31 22.10 3.70
CA SER A 422 -18.03 21.11 4.51
C SER A 422 -19.29 20.69 3.75
N SER A 423 -19.38 19.41 3.36
CA SER A 423 -20.49 18.90 2.54
C SER A 423 -21.82 18.77 3.28
N CYS A 424 -21.88 19.01 4.60
CA CYS A 424 -23.08 19.16 5.44
C CYS A 424 -24.27 18.28 5.05
N ASN A 425 -24.02 17.01 4.72
CA ASN A 425 -25.00 16.20 4.03
C ASN A 425 -25.77 15.35 5.05
N ILE A 426 -27.08 15.55 5.17
CA ILE A 426 -27.96 14.66 5.93
C ILE A 426 -28.35 13.50 5.01
N THR A 427 -27.77 12.33 5.26
CA THR A 427 -27.88 11.16 4.40
C THR A 427 -29.07 10.27 4.74
N ALA A 428 -29.54 10.27 5.99
CA ALA A 428 -30.75 9.54 6.39
C ALA A 428 -31.41 10.11 7.65
N ILE A 429 -32.71 9.95 7.77
CA ILE A 429 -33.49 10.21 8.99
C ILE A 429 -34.33 8.97 9.27
N THR A 430 -34.17 8.36 10.44
CA THR A 430 -34.93 7.18 10.86
C THR A 430 -35.67 7.41 12.17
N GLY A 431 -36.87 6.85 12.28
CA GLY A 431 -37.68 6.93 13.49
C GLY A 431 -37.26 5.92 14.55
N GLY A 432 -37.12 6.38 15.79
CA GLY A 432 -36.84 5.55 16.96
C GLY A 432 -38.05 5.33 17.86
N THR A 433 -37.77 5.14 19.15
CA THR A 433 -38.81 4.90 20.17
C THR A 433 -39.76 6.09 20.32
N GLN A 434 -41.00 5.78 20.68
CA GLN A 434 -42.06 6.77 20.91
C GLN A 434 -42.66 6.55 22.30
N THR A 435 -42.94 7.63 23.03
CA THR A 435 -43.68 7.55 24.29
C THR A 435 -45.19 7.44 24.06
N ALA A 436 -45.90 6.97 25.09
CA ALA A 436 -47.36 7.04 25.12
C ALA A 436 -47.83 8.50 25.14
N CYS A 437 -49.06 8.74 24.67
CA CYS A 437 -49.70 10.05 24.73
C CYS A 437 -49.79 10.54 26.19
N ASN A 438 -49.36 11.77 26.46
CA ASN A 438 -49.64 12.45 27.71
C ASN A 438 -51.08 13.01 27.67
N PRO A 439 -52.01 12.51 28.50
CA PRO A 439 -53.41 12.91 28.46
C PRO A 439 -53.65 14.36 28.91
N ALA A 440 -52.73 14.97 29.67
CA ALA A 440 -52.88 16.35 30.14
C ALA A 440 -52.52 17.39 29.06
N THR A 441 -51.56 17.07 28.18
CA THR A 441 -51.06 17.99 27.15
C THR A 441 -51.46 17.60 25.74
N ASN A 442 -52.03 16.40 25.56
CA ASN A 442 -52.32 15.79 24.26
C ASN A 442 -51.09 15.71 23.33
N THR A 443 -49.91 15.50 23.92
CA THR A 443 -48.63 15.41 23.21
C THR A 443 -47.86 14.14 23.55
N TYR A 444 -46.87 13.81 22.73
CA TYR A 444 -45.93 12.71 22.94
C TYR A 444 -44.50 13.13 22.58
N THR A 445 -43.53 12.26 22.87
CA THR A 445 -42.12 12.41 22.45
C THR A 445 -41.72 11.32 21.48
N LYS A 446 -40.82 11.65 20.54
CA LYS A 446 -40.32 10.73 19.51
C LYS A 446 -38.82 10.85 19.39
N GLN A 447 -38.10 9.73 19.47
CA GLN A 447 -36.70 9.68 19.09
C GLN A 447 -36.57 9.64 17.57
N VAL A 448 -35.61 10.40 17.05
CA VAL A 448 -35.22 10.43 15.65
C VAL A 448 -33.71 10.27 15.57
N THR A 449 -33.24 9.36 14.73
CA THR A 449 -31.83 9.20 14.42
C THR A 449 -31.53 9.87 13.09
N VAL A 450 -30.68 10.89 13.10
CA VAL A 450 -30.21 11.62 11.92
C VAL A 450 -28.81 11.11 11.58
N THR A 451 -28.64 10.58 10.37
CA THR A 451 -27.34 10.20 9.81
C THR A 451 -26.89 11.31 8.87
N TYR A 452 -25.66 11.77 9.06
CA TYR A 452 -25.07 12.82 8.25
C TYR A 452 -23.56 12.62 8.03
N THR A 453 -23.01 13.28 7.01
CA THR A 453 -21.58 13.37 6.73
C THR A 453 -21.17 14.84 6.56
N GLY A 454 -19.92 15.17 6.91
CA GLY A 454 -19.41 16.54 6.77
C GLY A 454 -20.17 17.59 7.60
N ALA A 455 -20.71 17.20 8.76
CA ALA A 455 -21.40 18.12 9.66
C ALA A 455 -20.43 19.20 10.19
N PRO A 456 -20.92 20.44 10.41
CA PRO A 456 -20.13 21.48 11.05
C PRO A 456 -19.59 21.03 12.42
N VAL A 457 -18.33 21.39 12.72
CA VAL A 457 -17.69 21.09 14.01
C VAL A 457 -18.38 21.84 15.17
N THR A 458 -18.98 22.98 14.88
CA THR A 458 -19.79 23.80 15.82
C THR A 458 -21.10 24.19 15.16
N GLY A 459 -22.16 24.41 15.95
CA GLY A 459 -23.46 24.86 15.47
C GLY A 459 -24.64 24.07 16.03
N THR A 460 -25.77 24.13 15.34
CA THR A 460 -27.03 23.55 15.77
C THR A 460 -27.59 22.64 14.68
N LEU A 461 -27.86 21.38 15.04
CA LEU A 461 -28.74 20.49 14.29
C LEU A 461 -30.17 20.88 14.62
N VAL A 462 -30.94 21.31 13.62
CA VAL A 462 -32.35 21.66 13.76
C VAL A 462 -33.17 20.49 13.24
N VAL A 463 -34.04 19.90 14.06
CA VAL A 463 -34.97 18.85 13.65
C VAL A 463 -36.40 19.30 13.98
N ASN A 464 -37.24 19.47 12.97
CA ASN A 464 -38.60 20.02 13.10
C ASN A 464 -38.66 21.33 13.91
N GLY A 465 -37.69 22.21 13.71
CA GLY A 465 -37.59 23.49 14.41
C GLY A 465 -37.06 23.40 15.85
N GLN A 466 -36.75 22.21 16.37
CA GLN A 466 -36.10 22.03 17.67
C GLN A 466 -34.58 21.97 17.49
N ASN A 467 -33.86 22.64 18.40
CA ASN A 467 -32.41 22.82 18.34
C ASN A 467 -31.67 21.77 19.16
N PHE A 468 -30.68 21.13 18.55
CA PHE A 468 -29.82 20.13 19.18
C PHE A 468 -28.35 20.48 18.94
N ALA A 469 -27.50 20.22 19.94
CA ALA A 469 -26.05 20.26 19.75
C ALA A 469 -25.64 19.19 18.74
N ILE A 470 -24.68 19.49 17.86
CA ILE A 470 -24.20 18.53 16.87
C ILE A 470 -23.36 17.46 17.58
N GLY A 471 -23.75 16.20 17.42
CA GLY A 471 -23.05 15.04 17.96
C GLY A 471 -22.30 14.25 16.89
N THR A 472 -21.95 13.00 17.21
CA THR A 472 -21.44 12.05 16.22
C THR A 472 -22.57 11.49 15.37
N SER A 473 -22.30 11.26 14.08
CA SER A 473 -23.23 10.59 13.17
C SER A 473 -23.10 9.06 13.30
N PRO A 474 -24.21 8.30 13.35
CA PRO A 474 -25.60 8.76 13.43
C PRO A 474 -25.94 9.36 14.81
N GLN A 475 -26.64 10.50 14.84
CA GLN A 475 -27.05 11.18 16.07
C GLN A 475 -28.52 10.93 16.38
N THR A 476 -28.83 10.45 17.58
CA THR A 476 -30.22 10.33 18.05
C THR A 476 -30.63 11.54 18.88
N VAL A 477 -31.75 12.17 18.51
CA VAL A 477 -32.37 13.29 19.21
C VAL A 477 -33.80 12.95 19.63
N THR A 478 -34.31 13.60 20.68
CA THR A 478 -35.69 13.40 21.15
C THR A 478 -36.52 14.64 20.85
N LEU A 479 -37.47 14.51 19.93
CA LEU A 479 -38.49 15.51 19.68
C LEU A 479 -39.53 15.48 20.80
N THR A 480 -39.87 16.64 21.34
CA THR A 480 -40.85 16.78 22.42
C THR A 480 -42.05 17.61 21.99
N GLY A 481 -43.19 17.46 22.67
CA GLY A 481 -44.38 18.28 22.40
C GLY A 481 -45.07 17.99 21.06
N LEU A 482 -44.89 16.79 20.50
CA LEU A 482 -45.53 16.42 19.23
C LEU A 482 -47.03 16.15 19.45
N PRO A 483 -47.93 16.67 18.60
CA PRO A 483 -49.38 16.51 18.78
C PRO A 483 -49.83 15.06 18.54
N SER A 484 -50.58 14.48 19.49
CA SER A 484 -51.06 13.09 19.44
C SER A 484 -52.38 12.94 18.67
N ASN A 485 -52.41 13.34 17.39
CA ASN A 485 -53.63 13.39 16.57
C ASN A 485 -53.82 12.19 15.61
N GLY A 486 -52.89 11.24 15.59
CA GLY A 486 -52.95 10.07 14.70
C GLY A 486 -52.52 10.36 13.26
N ASN A 487 -52.12 11.58 12.93
CA ASN A 487 -51.58 11.92 11.62
C ASN A 487 -50.07 11.63 11.56
N PRO A 488 -49.52 11.32 10.37
CA PRO A 488 -48.08 11.27 10.15
C PRO A 488 -47.44 12.65 10.38
N ILE A 489 -46.17 12.64 10.80
CA ILE A 489 -45.35 13.85 10.95
C ILE A 489 -44.19 13.75 9.96
N ASP A 490 -44.00 14.79 9.16
CA ASP A 490 -42.80 14.96 8.34
C ASP A 490 -41.66 15.43 9.24
N VAL A 491 -40.57 14.68 9.24
CA VAL A 491 -39.35 15.05 9.94
C VAL A 491 -38.36 15.65 8.96
N VAL A 492 -38.03 16.93 9.17
CA VAL A 492 -37.03 17.70 8.42
C VAL A 492 -35.88 18.02 9.35
N ALA A 493 -34.66 17.72 8.90
CA ALA A 493 -33.44 18.08 9.61
C ALA A 493 -32.56 19.02 8.77
N SER A 494 -31.87 19.96 9.41
CA SER A 494 -30.93 20.89 8.77
C SER A 494 -29.86 21.38 9.76
N PHE A 495 -28.80 22.02 9.25
CA PHE A 495 -27.81 22.73 10.06
C PHE A 495 -28.00 24.24 9.92
N LEU A 496 -28.10 24.95 11.05
CA LEU A 496 -28.52 26.37 11.12
C LEU A 496 -27.59 27.37 10.36
N HIS A 497 -26.39 26.95 9.94
CA HIS A 497 -25.42 27.81 9.23
C HIS A 497 -24.74 27.12 8.03
N CYS A 498 -25.36 26.08 7.47
CA CYS A 498 -24.90 25.47 6.22
C CYS A 498 -25.95 25.70 5.13
N ARG A 499 -25.53 26.02 3.89
CA ARG A 499 -26.49 26.21 2.78
C ARG A 499 -27.20 24.88 2.48
N ILE A 500 -28.42 24.79 3.02
CA ILE A 500 -29.59 23.96 2.72
C ILE A 500 -29.35 22.70 1.86
N VAL A 501 -29.41 21.53 2.51
CA VAL A 501 -30.00 20.31 1.91
C VAL A 501 -31.08 19.84 2.87
N LEU A 502 -32.35 19.96 2.44
CA LEU A 502 -33.50 19.44 3.18
C LEU A 502 -33.59 17.94 2.88
N SER A 503 -33.55 17.10 3.91
CA SER A 503 -34.00 15.71 3.82
C SER A 503 -35.26 15.57 4.67
N SER A 504 -36.33 15.02 4.08
CA SER A 504 -37.61 14.79 4.75
C SER A 504 -37.91 13.29 4.84
N ALA A 505 -38.45 12.85 5.97
CA ALA A 505 -38.95 11.49 6.17
C ALA A 505 -40.33 11.50 6.85
N ILE A 506 -41.26 10.68 6.36
CA ILE A 506 -42.61 10.52 6.93
C ILE A 506 -42.55 9.50 8.06
N ILE A 507 -43.01 9.86 9.27
CA ILE A 507 -43.07 8.95 10.43
C ILE A 507 -44.48 8.96 11.04
N TYR A 508 -45.02 7.77 11.34
CA TYR A 508 -46.40 7.58 11.82
C TYR A 508 -46.54 7.75 13.35
N SER A 509 -47.66 8.34 13.79
CA SER A 509 -48.05 8.50 15.21
C SER A 509 -49.07 7.43 15.66
N GLN A 510 -49.24 7.26 16.98
CA GLN A 510 -50.24 6.35 17.57
C GLN A 510 -51.55 7.11 17.84
N ARG A 511 -52.69 6.47 17.58
CA ARG A 511 -54.05 7.03 17.73
C ARG A 511 -54.54 6.88 19.19
N GLN A 512 -55.10 7.91 19.81
CA GLN A 512 -55.84 7.76 21.08
C GLN A 512 -57.13 6.94 20.83
N LEU A 513 -57.32 5.81 21.52
CA LEU A 513 -58.63 5.23 21.74
C LEU A 513 -59.11 5.66 23.14
N LEU A 514 -60.12 6.53 23.21
CA LEU A 514 -60.87 6.77 24.45
C LEU A 514 -61.77 5.54 24.69
N VAL A 515 -61.42 4.71 25.67
CA VAL A 515 -62.36 3.72 26.23
C VAL A 515 -63.07 4.38 27.42
N LYS A 516 -64.33 4.78 27.23
CA LYS A 516 -65.26 5.15 28.30
C LYS A 516 -66.03 3.88 28.66
N GLU A 517 -66.13 3.60 29.97
CA GLU A 517 -66.65 2.37 30.57
C GLU A 517 -67.98 1.85 30.00
N LEU A 518 -68.08 0.52 29.82
CA LEU A 518 -69.33 -0.21 30.00
C LEU A 518 -69.02 -1.56 30.70
N LEU A 519 -69.35 -1.64 31.99
CA LEU A 519 -69.36 -2.86 32.78
C LEU A 519 -70.42 -3.84 32.27
N VAL A 520 -70.04 -5.07 31.94
CA VAL A 520 -70.80 -6.28 32.31
C VAL A 520 -69.82 -7.44 32.55
N SER A 521 -69.89 -7.99 33.74
CA SER A 521 -69.15 -9.15 34.24
C SER A 521 -69.59 -10.46 33.55
N LEU A 522 -68.64 -11.34 33.21
CA LEU A 522 -68.83 -12.79 33.37
C LEU A 522 -67.47 -13.52 33.34
N THR A 523 -67.10 -14.09 34.48
CA THR A 523 -66.10 -15.14 34.70
C THR A 523 -66.48 -16.44 34.01
N ILE A 524 -65.60 -17.12 33.23
CA ILE A 524 -65.32 -18.60 33.22
C ILE A 524 -63.93 -18.86 32.55
N ALA A 525 -63.21 -19.88 33.05
CA ALA A 525 -61.86 -20.41 32.80
C ALA A 525 -61.49 -20.91 31.36
N PRO A 526 -60.19 -21.16 31.04
CA PRO A 526 -59.71 -21.85 29.81
C PRO A 526 -59.75 -23.40 29.99
N PRO A 527 -59.48 -24.32 29.02
CA PRO A 527 -58.61 -24.22 27.81
C PRO A 527 -59.05 -25.08 26.57
N LEU A 528 -58.11 -25.35 25.64
CA LEU A 528 -57.94 -26.54 24.76
C LEU A 528 -58.35 -26.53 23.26
N PHE A 529 -57.32 -26.60 22.41
CA PHE A 529 -56.93 -27.68 21.47
C PHE A 529 -57.84 -28.17 20.31
N GLN A 530 -57.15 -28.36 19.15
CA GLN A 530 -57.42 -29.22 17.97
C GLN A 530 -58.55 -28.84 17.00
N SER A 531 -58.55 -29.15 15.70
CA SER A 531 -57.59 -29.45 14.61
C SER A 531 -58.41 -30.06 13.45
N LEU A 532 -57.88 -30.07 12.21
CA LEU A 532 -58.31 -30.88 11.03
C LEU A 532 -59.61 -30.41 10.31
N LEU A 533 -59.80 -30.40 8.97
CA LEU A 533 -59.18 -31.11 7.83
C LEU A 533 -59.52 -30.43 6.47
N ALA A 534 -58.53 -30.42 5.58
CA ALA A 534 -58.51 -30.66 4.12
C ALA A 534 -59.73 -30.42 3.19
N ARG A 535 -59.47 -29.77 2.04
CA ARG A 535 -59.67 -30.36 0.68
C ARG A 535 -58.93 -29.58 -0.44
N GLN A 536 -58.62 -30.34 -1.50
CA GLN A 536 -57.67 -30.16 -2.61
C GLN A 536 -58.00 -29.07 -3.69
N ALA A 537 -56.94 -28.43 -4.21
CA ALA A 537 -56.48 -28.12 -5.62
C ALA A 537 -57.49 -27.86 -6.79
N PRO A 538 -57.11 -27.39 -8.02
CA PRO A 538 -55.76 -27.11 -8.59
C PRO A 538 -55.59 -25.89 -9.58
N SER A 539 -54.32 -25.65 -9.97
CA SER A 539 -53.74 -25.34 -11.31
C SER A 539 -53.95 -24.01 -12.09
N THR A 540 -52.79 -23.35 -12.30
CA THR A 540 -52.17 -22.82 -13.56
C THR A 540 -52.41 -21.37 -14.07
N PRO A 541 -51.39 -20.76 -14.77
CA PRO A 541 -51.13 -19.32 -14.87
C PRO A 541 -51.30 -18.72 -16.28
N PRO A 542 -51.07 -17.40 -16.46
CA PRO A 542 -50.35 -16.89 -17.65
C PRO A 542 -49.29 -15.82 -17.27
N SER A 543 -48.07 -15.81 -17.83
CA SER A 543 -47.59 -15.42 -19.17
C SER A 543 -47.40 -13.91 -19.41
N THR A 544 -46.13 -13.58 -19.61
CA THR A 544 -45.42 -12.44 -20.24
C THR A 544 -46.11 -11.61 -21.33
N PHE A 545 -45.53 -10.41 -21.57
CA PHE A 545 -45.50 -9.49 -22.74
C PHE A 545 -45.88 -8.06 -22.29
N GLN A 546 -45.31 -6.93 -22.74
CA GLN A 546 -44.13 -6.61 -23.54
C GLN A 546 -43.74 -5.14 -23.24
N GLN A 547 -42.48 -4.81 -23.51
CA GLN A 547 -41.90 -3.46 -23.60
C GLN A 547 -42.28 -2.83 -24.96
N GLU A 548 -42.56 -1.52 -25.04
CA GLU A 548 -41.99 -0.58 -26.03
C GLU A 548 -42.58 0.85 -25.95
N GLU A 549 -41.67 1.82 -26.11
CA GLU A 549 -41.81 3.15 -26.77
C GLU A 549 -42.79 4.21 -26.17
N GLN A 550 -42.57 5.53 -26.24
CA GLN A 550 -41.71 6.35 -27.11
C GLN A 550 -41.52 7.77 -26.53
N SER A 551 -40.49 8.42 -27.09
CA SER A 551 -40.07 9.83 -27.06
C SER A 551 -41.17 10.90 -27.12
N LEU A 552 -40.91 12.08 -26.54
CA LEU A 552 -41.61 13.33 -26.88
C LEU A 552 -40.72 14.57 -26.66
N MET A 553 -40.47 15.24 -27.79
CA MET A 553 -40.18 16.66 -28.08
C MET A 553 -39.07 17.41 -27.33
#